data_AF-A0A7K2APX0-F1
#
_entry.id   AF-A0A7K2APX0-F1
#
_cell.length_a   1.000
_cell.length_b   1.000
_cell.length_c   1.000
_cell.angle_alpha   90.00
_cell.angle_beta   90.00
_cell.angle_gamma   90.00
#
_symmetry.space_group_name_H-M   'P 1'
#
loop_
_entity.id
_entity.type
_entity.pdbx_description
1 polymer ?
#
loop_
_entity_poly.entity_id
_entity_poly.type
_entity_poly.pdbx_seq_one_letter_code
_entity_poly.pdbx_strand_id
1 'polypeptide(L)'
;MTDHAVAHDPAAEAAAAVGDGYDVRVLEPSPPAVGEGPFWADDPAHPSGRGSGPVVAPHSGADLTWDDLISARPALADFAADRWLGARRRLPVLPPNYPSALLDFHRLAYSVVAEARYLCNGKFGLRYVRDGFGTPFFGNDVQVKVAGDRLVVQEAGRARTAAITTLREAGEFVGVDPGTTAAEHDSPELGDIDRPLDIRADVGEFLGAWFGLATAALEELRFTPEVIDPERVQLWPGHFDPAIAAGDAESGHRATYGFSPGDHAHDEPYIYVAAWGDVDRSDPFWNEEDFNGASLSYSTLRAVEDHYRAAVDFLRDGYARISR
;
A
#
# COMPACT_ATOMS: atom_id res chain seq x y z
N MET A 1 -17.22 0.06 -12.19
CA MET A 1 -15.89 -0.13 -12.81
C MET A 1 -15.28 1.25 -12.97
N THR A 2 -14.12 1.47 -12.37
CA THR A 2 -13.37 2.74 -12.44
C THR A 2 -12.95 3.00 -13.89
N ASP A 3 -13.14 4.22 -14.39
CA ASP A 3 -12.55 4.62 -15.68
C ASP A 3 -11.11 5.10 -15.45
N HIS A 4 -10.16 4.18 -15.60
CA HIS A 4 -8.74 4.46 -15.43
C HIS A 4 -8.14 5.37 -16.53
N ALA A 5 -8.92 5.73 -17.56
CA ALA A 5 -8.52 6.72 -18.57
C ALA A 5 -8.75 8.17 -18.12
N VAL A 6 -9.28 8.39 -16.92
CA VAL A 6 -9.47 9.72 -16.32
C VAL A 6 -8.39 9.98 -15.27
N ALA A 7 -7.91 11.23 -15.23
CA ALA A 7 -6.99 11.65 -14.17
C ALA A 7 -7.74 11.82 -12.85
N HIS A 8 -7.14 11.32 -11.77
CA HIS A 8 -7.71 11.33 -10.43
C HIS A 8 -6.92 12.23 -9.49
N ASP A 9 -7.64 12.91 -8.61
CA ASP A 9 -7.11 13.67 -7.48
C ASP A 9 -7.84 13.18 -6.22
N PRO A 10 -7.30 12.16 -5.53
CA PRO A 10 -7.99 11.56 -4.39
C PRO A 10 -8.34 12.55 -3.28
N ALA A 11 -7.46 13.52 -2.99
CA ALA A 11 -7.71 14.55 -2.00
C ALA A 11 -8.85 15.49 -2.43
N ALA A 12 -8.85 15.98 -3.67
CA ALA A 12 -9.93 16.84 -4.17
C ALA A 12 -11.26 16.10 -4.30
N GLU A 13 -11.25 14.83 -4.74
CA GLU A 13 -12.43 13.97 -4.81
C GLU A 13 -13.05 13.74 -3.42
N ALA A 14 -12.21 13.48 -2.41
CA ALA A 14 -12.65 13.33 -1.03
C ALA A 14 -13.23 14.63 -0.46
N ALA A 15 -12.57 15.77 -0.71
CA ALA A 15 -13.05 17.06 -0.27
C ALA A 15 -14.41 17.40 -0.92
N ALA A 16 -14.57 17.12 -2.21
CA ALA A 16 -15.84 17.31 -2.91
C ALA A 16 -16.94 16.38 -2.40
N ALA A 17 -16.63 15.13 -2.10
CA ALA A 17 -17.59 14.16 -1.55
C ALA A 17 -18.07 14.55 -0.15
N VAL A 18 -17.16 15.03 0.69
CA VAL A 18 -17.44 15.42 2.08
C VAL A 18 -18.06 16.82 2.18
N GLY A 19 -17.74 17.72 1.24
CA GLY A 19 -18.17 19.11 1.26
C GLY A 19 -17.40 19.99 2.26
N ASP A 20 -17.79 21.25 2.34
CA ASP A 20 -17.12 22.25 3.17
C ASP A 20 -17.18 21.94 4.68
N GLY A 21 -16.21 22.47 5.44
CA GLY A 21 -16.20 22.42 6.90
C GLY A 21 -15.43 21.26 7.52
N TYR A 22 -14.79 20.41 6.71
CA TYR A 22 -13.90 19.34 7.14
C TYR A 22 -12.55 19.45 6.43
N ASP A 23 -11.48 19.05 7.10
CA ASP A 23 -10.19 18.83 6.45
C ASP A 23 -9.96 17.32 6.30
N VAL A 24 -10.06 16.80 5.07
CA VAL A 24 -10.13 15.36 4.83
C VAL A 24 -8.78 14.78 4.43
N ARG A 25 -8.49 13.58 4.92
CA ARG A 25 -7.31 12.78 4.59
C ARG A 25 -7.73 11.49 3.89
N VAL A 26 -6.84 11.01 3.03
CA VAL A 26 -7.03 9.83 2.18
C VAL A 26 -5.82 8.90 2.31
N LEU A 27 -5.87 7.72 1.69
CA LEU A 27 -4.75 6.77 1.68
C LEU A 27 -3.89 6.88 0.41
N GLU A 28 -4.44 7.45 -0.66
CA GLU A 28 -3.81 7.49 -1.99
C GLU A 28 -3.00 8.77 -2.20
N PRO A 29 -1.88 8.72 -2.93
CA PRO A 29 -1.15 9.91 -3.36
C PRO A 29 -2.04 10.85 -4.18
N SER A 30 -1.90 12.16 -3.97
CA SER A 30 -2.65 13.18 -4.71
C SER A 30 -1.71 14.17 -5.41
N PRO A 31 -2.08 14.71 -6.59
CA PRO A 31 -1.32 15.79 -7.21
C PRO A 31 -1.42 17.07 -6.36
N PRO A 32 -0.46 18.01 -6.49
CA PRO A 32 0.73 17.93 -7.33
C PRO A 32 1.86 17.09 -6.71
N ALA A 33 2.81 16.66 -7.52
CA ALA A 33 4.07 16.07 -7.07
C ALA A 33 4.77 16.92 -5.99
N VAL A 34 5.24 16.27 -4.93
CA VAL A 34 5.98 16.91 -3.83
C VAL A 34 7.48 16.94 -4.15
N GLY A 35 7.97 18.16 -4.40
CA GLY A 35 9.39 18.44 -4.68
C GLY A 35 10.25 18.69 -3.43
N GLU A 36 9.77 18.33 -2.24
CA GLU A 36 10.51 18.53 -0.99
C GLU A 36 11.04 17.20 -0.43
N GLY A 37 12.31 17.21 -0.02
CA GLY A 37 12.95 16.08 0.65
C GLY A 37 12.47 15.88 2.10
N PRO A 38 12.82 14.75 2.73
CA PRO A 38 13.66 13.68 2.19
C PRO A 38 12.89 12.67 1.36
N PHE A 39 11.56 12.73 1.33
CA PHE A 39 10.70 11.70 0.75
C PHE A 39 10.36 11.90 -0.72
N TRP A 40 10.28 13.15 -1.20
CA TRP A 40 9.84 13.47 -2.57
C TRP A 40 8.51 12.77 -2.91
N ALA A 41 7.58 12.86 -1.96
CA ALA A 41 6.26 12.25 -1.95
C ALA A 41 5.41 12.94 -0.88
N ASP A 42 4.09 12.96 -1.11
CA ASP A 42 3.11 13.38 -0.12
C ASP A 42 2.98 12.36 1.03
N ASP A 43 2.13 12.71 1.99
CA ASP A 43 1.78 11.90 3.15
C ASP A 43 0.27 12.05 3.38
N PRO A 44 -0.56 11.39 2.53
CA PRO A 44 -1.96 11.74 2.37
C PRO A 44 -2.83 11.46 3.60
N ALA A 45 -2.37 10.55 4.47
CA ALA A 45 -3.02 10.22 5.73
C ALA A 45 -2.66 11.20 6.86
N HIS A 46 -1.56 11.94 6.75
CA HIS A 46 -1.03 12.73 7.87
C HIS A 46 -2.02 13.80 8.35
N PRO A 47 -2.36 13.83 9.66
CA PRO A 47 -3.46 14.65 10.18
C PRO A 47 -3.13 16.15 10.26
N SER A 48 -1.93 16.59 9.90
CA SER A 48 -1.59 18.01 9.89
C SER A 48 -2.52 18.78 8.94
N GLY A 49 -3.33 19.68 9.49
CA GLY A 49 -4.33 20.45 8.75
C GLY A 49 -3.74 21.44 7.73
N ARG A 50 -4.45 21.64 6.63
CA ARG A 50 -4.35 22.84 5.76
C ARG A 50 -5.68 23.62 5.68
N GLY A 51 -6.79 23.03 6.15
CA GLY A 51 -8.14 23.60 6.09
C GLY A 51 -8.67 24.16 7.42
N SER A 52 -9.89 24.69 7.37
CA SER A 52 -10.64 25.12 8.56
C SER A 52 -11.71 24.07 8.90
N GLY A 53 -11.56 23.37 10.02
CA GLY A 53 -12.52 22.35 10.48
C GLY A 53 -11.82 21.18 11.17
N PRO A 54 -12.58 20.23 11.73
CA PRO A 54 -12.03 18.98 12.23
C PRO A 54 -11.39 18.17 11.11
N VAL A 55 -10.25 17.53 11.42
CA VAL A 55 -9.55 16.64 10.50
C VAL A 55 -10.23 15.28 10.49
N VAL A 56 -10.63 14.81 9.30
CA VAL A 56 -11.21 13.47 9.08
C VAL A 56 -10.15 12.59 8.44
N ALA A 57 -9.81 11.47 9.05
CA ALA A 57 -8.78 10.56 8.54
C ALA A 57 -9.23 9.10 8.53
N PRO A 58 -8.55 8.22 7.77
CA PRO A 58 -8.84 6.78 7.77
C PRO A 58 -8.33 6.05 9.03
N HIS A 59 -7.76 6.78 10.00
CA HIS A 59 -7.18 6.26 11.23
C HIS A 59 -7.65 7.05 12.46
N SER A 60 -7.46 6.49 13.64
CA SER A 60 -7.93 7.04 14.93
C SER A 60 -7.13 8.23 15.46
N GLY A 61 -5.94 8.50 14.94
CA GLY A 61 -5.12 9.67 15.33
C GLY A 61 -5.56 11.05 14.82
N ALA A 62 -6.76 11.20 14.25
CA ALA A 62 -7.33 12.49 13.81
C ALA A 62 -8.52 12.91 14.70
N ASP A 63 -9.15 14.06 14.40
CA ASP A 63 -10.32 14.52 15.18
C ASP A 63 -11.54 13.61 14.97
N LEU A 64 -11.70 13.05 13.77
CA LEU A 64 -12.76 12.13 13.38
C LEU A 64 -12.22 11.04 12.44
N THR A 65 -12.79 9.85 12.51
CA THR A 65 -12.58 8.83 11.47
C THR A 65 -13.60 8.97 10.33
N TRP A 66 -13.30 8.39 9.17
CA TRP A 66 -14.31 8.23 8.12
C TRP A 66 -15.52 7.40 8.59
N ASP A 67 -15.35 6.43 9.48
CA ASP A 67 -16.45 5.63 10.03
C ASP A 67 -17.37 6.47 10.93
N ASP A 68 -16.83 7.41 11.72
CA ASP A 68 -17.63 8.40 12.45
C ASP A 68 -18.44 9.27 11.49
N LEU A 69 -17.81 9.70 10.39
CA LEU A 69 -18.44 10.52 9.38
C LEU A 69 -19.55 9.78 8.63
N ILE A 70 -19.34 8.52 8.27
CA ILE A 70 -20.31 7.65 7.61
C ILE A 70 -21.49 7.37 8.54
N SER A 71 -21.25 7.20 9.84
CA SER A 71 -22.30 7.02 10.84
C SER A 71 -23.26 8.22 10.87
N ALA A 72 -22.74 9.44 10.71
CA ALA A 72 -23.54 10.66 10.58
C ALA A 72 -24.09 10.87 9.16
N ARG A 73 -23.41 10.36 8.12
CA ARG A 73 -23.73 10.55 6.70
C ARG A 73 -23.58 9.25 5.90
N PRO A 74 -24.57 8.33 5.99
CA PRO A 74 -24.47 7.00 5.38
C PRO A 74 -24.25 6.99 3.86
N ALA A 75 -24.61 8.06 3.16
CA ALA A 75 -24.38 8.20 1.71
C ALA A 75 -22.89 8.20 1.30
N LEU A 76 -21.97 8.41 2.24
CA LEU A 76 -20.52 8.36 1.99
C LEU A 76 -19.95 6.94 2.01
N ALA A 77 -20.73 5.93 2.44
CA ALA A 77 -20.23 4.58 2.67
C ALA A 77 -19.57 3.96 1.43
N ASP A 78 -20.23 4.03 0.27
CA ASP A 78 -19.69 3.44 -0.97
C ASP A 78 -18.39 4.14 -1.42
N PHE A 79 -18.36 5.48 -1.34
CA PHE A 79 -17.18 6.26 -1.69
C PHE A 79 -15.97 5.89 -0.81
N ALA A 80 -16.20 5.76 0.50
CA ALA A 80 -15.17 5.43 1.47
C ALA A 80 -14.72 3.96 1.34
N ALA A 81 -15.66 3.05 1.13
CA ALA A 81 -15.40 1.62 0.97
C ALA A 81 -14.55 1.34 -0.28
N ASP A 82 -14.83 2.00 -1.39
CA ASP A 82 -14.06 1.87 -2.64
C ASP A 82 -12.61 2.37 -2.50
N ARG A 83 -12.31 3.16 -1.47
CA ARG A 83 -10.98 3.76 -1.23
C ARG A 83 -10.34 3.31 0.09
N TRP A 84 -10.91 2.29 0.74
CA TRP A 84 -10.45 1.77 2.03
C TRP A 84 -10.40 2.79 3.19
N LEU A 85 -11.14 3.89 3.07
CA LEU A 85 -11.15 4.98 4.04
C LEU A 85 -11.99 4.65 5.28
N GLY A 86 -13.09 3.92 5.08
CA GLY A 86 -14.09 3.50 6.08
C GLY A 86 -15.10 2.56 5.43
N ALA A 87 -16.07 2.02 6.17
CA ALA A 87 -17.03 1.02 5.70
C ALA A 87 -16.37 -0.13 4.90
N ARG A 88 -15.20 -0.58 5.39
CA ARG A 88 -14.28 -1.43 4.64
C ARG A 88 -14.92 -2.78 4.29
N ARG A 89 -14.72 -3.20 3.03
CA ARG A 89 -15.25 -4.46 2.53
C ARG A 89 -14.41 -5.64 3.01
N ARG A 90 -15.03 -6.82 3.06
CA ARG A 90 -14.28 -8.06 3.22
C ARG A 90 -13.38 -8.29 2.01
N LEU A 91 -12.18 -8.78 2.28
CA LEU A 91 -11.25 -9.21 1.22
C LEU A 91 -11.88 -10.29 0.32
N PRO A 92 -11.54 -10.32 -0.98
CA PRO A 92 -12.04 -11.32 -1.92
C PRO A 92 -11.54 -12.75 -1.60
N VAL A 93 -11.90 -13.74 -2.42
CA VAL A 93 -11.26 -15.08 -2.34
C VAL A 93 -9.92 -15.00 -3.08
N LEU A 94 -8.91 -15.73 -2.60
CA LEU A 94 -7.62 -15.82 -3.30
C LEU A 94 -7.82 -16.42 -4.70
N PRO A 95 -7.36 -15.75 -5.79
CA PRO A 95 -7.50 -16.29 -7.13
C PRO A 95 -6.78 -17.63 -7.31
N PRO A 96 -7.25 -18.52 -8.21
CA PRO A 96 -6.52 -19.74 -8.54
C PRO A 96 -5.18 -19.40 -9.21
N ASN A 97 -4.16 -20.24 -9.03
CA ASN A 97 -2.81 -20.06 -9.61
C ASN A 97 -2.20 -18.67 -9.29
N TYR A 98 -2.52 -18.14 -8.11
CA TYR A 98 -2.12 -16.80 -7.70
C TYR A 98 -0.59 -16.56 -7.65
N PRO A 99 0.26 -17.47 -7.11
CA PRO A 99 1.70 -17.22 -7.01
C PRO A 99 2.40 -16.94 -8.34
N SER A 100 1.97 -17.62 -9.42
CA SER A 100 2.56 -17.40 -10.76
C SER A 100 2.25 -16.01 -11.30
N ALA A 101 1.01 -15.54 -11.13
CA ALA A 101 0.61 -14.20 -11.57
C ALA A 101 1.26 -13.13 -10.69
N LEU A 102 1.31 -13.37 -9.37
CA LEU A 102 1.96 -12.49 -8.40
C LEU A 102 3.41 -12.18 -8.79
N LEU A 103 4.16 -13.19 -9.21
CA LEU A 103 5.55 -13.01 -9.67
C LEU A 103 5.66 -12.00 -10.83
N ASP A 104 4.70 -12.00 -11.75
CA ASP A 104 4.69 -11.07 -12.89
C ASP A 104 4.25 -9.65 -12.51
N PHE A 105 3.32 -9.51 -11.57
CA PHE A 105 3.03 -8.22 -10.96
C PHE A 105 4.24 -7.65 -10.20
N HIS A 106 4.96 -8.48 -9.45
CA HIS A 106 6.16 -8.09 -8.73
C HIS A 106 7.25 -7.63 -9.70
N ARG A 107 7.55 -8.41 -10.74
CA ARG A 107 8.51 -8.02 -11.80
C ARG A 107 8.16 -6.66 -12.41
N LEU A 108 6.90 -6.42 -12.73
CA LEU A 108 6.44 -5.13 -13.27
C LEU A 108 6.60 -3.98 -12.26
N ALA A 109 6.27 -4.22 -10.99
CA ALA A 109 6.30 -3.22 -9.94
C ALA A 109 7.68 -2.63 -9.75
N TYR A 110 8.69 -3.47 -9.58
CA TYR A 110 10.05 -3.02 -9.31
C TYR A 110 10.76 -2.55 -10.60
N SER A 111 10.58 -3.25 -11.72
CA SER A 111 11.41 -2.99 -12.91
C SER A 111 10.89 -1.92 -13.86
N VAL A 112 9.61 -1.53 -13.75
CA VAL A 112 9.01 -0.49 -14.60
C VAL A 112 8.40 0.63 -13.76
N VAL A 113 7.47 0.29 -12.85
CA VAL A 113 6.72 1.31 -12.11
C VAL A 113 7.63 2.08 -11.15
N ALA A 114 8.38 1.36 -10.32
CA ALA A 114 9.32 1.94 -9.38
C ALA A 114 10.56 2.53 -10.08
N GLU A 115 11.06 1.86 -11.14
CA GLU A 115 12.19 2.36 -11.94
C GLU A 115 11.90 3.76 -12.52
N ALA A 116 10.67 4.02 -12.98
CA ALA A 116 10.29 5.35 -13.46
C ALA A 116 10.42 6.45 -12.42
N ARG A 117 10.05 6.17 -11.17
CA ARG A 117 10.28 7.11 -10.07
C ARG A 117 11.76 7.25 -9.75
N TYR A 118 12.48 6.13 -9.73
CA TYR A 118 13.89 6.09 -9.39
C TYR A 118 14.75 6.90 -10.37
N LEU A 119 14.51 6.75 -11.68
CA LEU A 119 15.21 7.52 -12.71
C LEU A 119 14.93 9.03 -12.61
N CYS A 120 13.78 9.43 -12.05
CA CYS A 120 13.44 10.83 -11.87
C CYS A 120 14.09 11.46 -10.63
N ASN A 121 14.08 10.79 -9.48
CA ASN A 121 14.47 11.41 -8.21
C ASN A 121 15.24 10.49 -7.23
N GLY A 122 15.66 9.32 -7.69
CA GLY A 122 16.42 8.35 -6.89
C GLY A 122 15.60 7.62 -5.82
N LYS A 123 14.28 7.83 -5.75
CA LYS A 123 13.39 7.10 -4.83
C LYS A 123 12.69 5.96 -5.54
N PHE A 124 12.60 4.83 -4.84
CA PHE A 124 12.09 3.59 -5.40
C PHE A 124 10.71 3.18 -4.85
N GLY A 125 10.35 3.64 -3.64
CA GLY A 125 9.09 3.23 -2.99
C GLY A 125 7.82 3.51 -3.78
N LEU A 126 6.84 2.63 -3.63
CA LEU A 126 5.49 2.73 -4.18
C LEU A 126 4.47 2.97 -3.06
N ARG A 127 3.20 3.06 -3.45
CA ARG A 127 2.03 3.31 -2.60
C ARG A 127 0.86 2.49 -3.09
N TYR A 128 -0.08 2.26 -2.18
CA TYR A 128 -1.44 1.92 -2.58
C TYR A 128 -2.04 3.04 -3.42
N VAL A 129 -2.74 2.65 -4.47
CA VAL A 129 -3.65 3.48 -5.26
C VAL A 129 -4.92 2.67 -5.48
N ARG A 130 -6.04 3.32 -5.74
CA ARG A 130 -7.31 2.62 -5.94
C ARG A 130 -7.17 1.57 -7.04
N ASP A 131 -7.63 0.36 -6.73
CA ASP A 131 -7.61 -0.81 -7.60
C ASP A 131 -6.19 -1.37 -7.90
N GLY A 132 -5.14 -0.97 -7.17
CA GLY A 132 -3.81 -1.57 -7.31
C GLY A 132 -2.68 -0.87 -6.54
N PHE A 133 -1.58 -0.58 -7.24
CA PHE A 133 -0.38 0.04 -6.67
C PHE A 133 0.29 0.99 -7.67
N GLY A 134 1.08 1.94 -7.18
CA GLY A 134 1.77 2.88 -8.05
C GLY A 134 2.74 3.80 -7.33
N THR A 135 3.36 4.69 -8.08
CA THR A 135 4.23 5.72 -7.53
C THR A 135 3.40 6.78 -6.78
N PRO A 136 3.97 7.49 -5.79
CA PRO A 136 3.56 8.86 -5.51
C PRO A 136 3.62 9.71 -6.79
N PHE A 137 3.00 10.89 -6.78
CA PHE A 137 3.26 11.86 -7.85
C PHE A 137 4.71 12.34 -7.78
N PHE A 138 5.41 12.36 -8.91
CA PHE A 138 6.82 12.73 -9.01
C PHE A 138 7.11 13.61 -10.25
N GLY A 139 8.28 14.24 -10.28
CA GLY A 139 8.72 15.04 -11.42
C GLY A 139 7.72 16.12 -11.83
N ASN A 140 7.35 16.14 -13.10
CA ASN A 140 6.37 17.07 -13.67
C ASN A 140 4.92 16.64 -13.40
N ASP A 141 4.61 16.31 -12.15
CA ASP A 141 3.29 15.83 -11.72
C ASP A 141 2.83 14.55 -12.44
N VAL A 142 3.74 13.58 -12.50
CA VAL A 142 3.54 12.27 -13.12
C VAL A 142 3.24 11.22 -12.04
N GLN A 143 2.28 10.34 -12.30
CA GLN A 143 2.08 9.10 -11.55
C GLN A 143 2.06 7.92 -12.54
N VAL A 144 2.81 6.87 -12.22
CA VAL A 144 2.74 5.58 -12.92
C VAL A 144 2.09 4.59 -11.97
N LYS A 145 1.05 3.88 -12.40
CA LYS A 145 0.37 2.90 -11.57
C LYS A 145 -0.18 1.72 -12.36
N VAL A 146 -0.38 0.62 -11.64
CA VAL A 146 -1.13 -0.55 -12.08
C VAL A 146 -2.48 -0.51 -11.39
N ALA A 147 -3.55 -0.63 -12.16
CA ALA A 147 -4.92 -0.73 -11.65
C ALA A 147 -5.64 -1.89 -12.34
N GLY A 148 -5.97 -2.93 -11.58
CA GLY A 148 -6.38 -4.21 -12.15
C GLY A 148 -5.29 -4.80 -13.05
N ASP A 149 -5.62 -4.97 -14.33
CA ASP A 149 -4.73 -5.47 -15.39
C ASP A 149 -4.21 -4.38 -16.33
N ARG A 150 -4.35 -3.11 -15.94
CA ARG A 150 -3.99 -1.95 -16.76
C ARG A 150 -2.80 -1.19 -16.19
N LEU A 151 -1.91 -0.76 -17.08
CA LEU A 151 -0.88 0.23 -16.78
C LEU A 151 -1.43 1.62 -17.08
N VAL A 152 -1.28 2.54 -16.13
CA VAL A 152 -1.81 3.89 -16.19
C VAL A 152 -0.68 4.88 -15.97
N VAL A 153 -0.59 5.87 -16.85
CA VAL A 153 0.27 7.04 -16.64
C VAL A 153 -0.62 8.27 -16.58
N GLN A 154 -0.58 8.96 -15.45
CA GLN A 154 -1.22 10.26 -15.26
C GLN A 154 -0.16 11.35 -15.29
N GLU A 155 -0.38 12.40 -16.07
CA GLU A 155 0.50 13.56 -16.19
C GLU A 155 -0.33 14.81 -16.47
N ALA A 156 -0.11 15.88 -15.71
CA ALA A 156 -0.73 17.19 -15.92
C ALA A 156 -2.26 17.13 -16.11
N GLY A 157 -2.94 16.36 -15.25
CA GLY A 157 -4.41 16.21 -15.27
C GLY A 157 -4.96 15.38 -16.43
N ARG A 158 -4.13 14.62 -17.15
CA ARG A 158 -4.54 13.66 -18.16
C ARG A 158 -4.08 12.27 -17.77
N ALA A 159 -4.86 11.26 -18.10
CA ALA A 159 -4.47 9.86 -17.93
C ALA A 159 -4.50 9.13 -19.28
N ARG A 160 -3.59 8.18 -19.44
CA ARG A 160 -3.57 7.22 -20.55
C ARG A 160 -3.38 5.82 -19.99
N THR A 161 -3.97 4.84 -20.65
CA THR A 161 -3.93 3.45 -20.22
C THR A 161 -3.44 2.53 -21.33
N ALA A 162 -2.79 1.43 -20.94
CA ALA A 162 -2.41 0.34 -21.83
C ALA A 162 -2.71 -1.01 -21.18
N ALA A 163 -2.88 -2.04 -22.01
CA ALA A 163 -2.82 -3.42 -21.54
C ALA A 163 -1.38 -3.76 -21.14
N ILE A 164 -1.22 -4.62 -20.15
CA ILE A 164 0.10 -5.10 -19.73
C ILE A 164 0.35 -6.46 -20.39
N THR A 165 1.43 -6.55 -21.16
CA THR A 165 1.74 -7.69 -22.03
C THR A 165 3.13 -8.23 -21.74
N THR A 166 4.16 -7.40 -21.88
CA THR A 166 5.57 -7.70 -21.60
C THR A 166 6.18 -6.55 -20.80
N LEU A 167 7.34 -6.79 -20.17
CA LEU A 167 8.05 -5.71 -19.48
C LEU A 167 8.55 -4.66 -20.48
N ARG A 168 8.99 -5.08 -21.69
CA ARG A 168 9.41 -4.15 -22.75
C ARG A 168 8.29 -3.18 -23.14
N GLU A 169 7.11 -3.70 -23.47
CA GLU A 169 5.98 -2.85 -23.91
C GLU A 169 5.49 -1.93 -22.77
N ALA A 170 5.53 -2.41 -21.52
CA ALA A 170 5.24 -1.59 -20.35
C ALA A 170 6.25 -0.45 -20.17
N GLY A 171 7.55 -0.74 -20.31
CA GLY A 171 8.63 0.25 -20.27
C GLY A 171 8.49 1.31 -21.37
N GLU A 172 8.26 0.89 -22.63
CA GLU A 172 8.01 1.79 -23.75
C GLU A 172 6.80 2.69 -23.51
N PHE A 173 5.71 2.14 -22.97
CA PHE A 173 4.54 2.92 -22.61
C PHE A 173 4.87 3.96 -21.53
N VAL A 174 5.63 3.61 -20.50
CA VAL A 174 5.98 4.55 -19.41
C VAL A 174 7.06 5.56 -19.84
N GLY A 175 7.92 5.19 -20.79
CA GLY A 175 9.07 5.97 -21.22
C GLY A 175 10.36 5.62 -20.47
N VAL A 176 10.50 4.37 -20.02
CA VAL A 176 11.68 3.87 -19.29
C VAL A 176 12.12 2.51 -19.81
N ASP A 177 13.42 2.24 -19.76
CA ASP A 177 13.92 0.89 -19.98
C ASP A 177 13.67 0.06 -18.71
N PRO A 178 13.08 -1.15 -18.80
CA PRO A 178 12.92 -2.01 -17.64
C PRO A 178 14.28 -2.29 -16.97
N GLY A 179 14.39 -1.92 -15.70
CA GLY A 179 15.68 -1.88 -15.00
C GLY A 179 15.62 -2.54 -13.63
N THR A 180 16.79 -2.86 -13.08
CA THR A 180 16.93 -3.40 -11.72
C THR A 180 17.85 -2.52 -10.88
N THR A 181 18.00 -1.25 -11.24
CA THR A 181 19.04 -0.37 -10.68
C THR A 181 18.88 -0.21 -9.17
N ALA A 182 17.63 -0.16 -8.71
CA ALA A 182 17.26 -0.07 -7.30
C ALA A 182 16.69 -1.38 -6.74
N ALA A 183 16.88 -2.51 -7.45
CA ALA A 183 16.42 -3.80 -6.97
C ALA A 183 17.06 -4.15 -5.62
N GLU A 184 16.24 -4.64 -4.71
CA GLU A 184 16.65 -5.16 -3.42
C GLU A 184 17.10 -6.62 -3.56
N HIS A 185 17.80 -7.14 -2.56
CA HIS A 185 18.45 -8.46 -2.63
C HIS A 185 17.50 -9.64 -2.94
N ASP A 186 16.22 -9.47 -2.67
CA ASP A 186 15.15 -10.44 -2.80
C ASP A 186 14.13 -10.06 -3.88
N SER A 187 14.43 -9.01 -4.66
CA SER A 187 13.68 -8.74 -5.90
C SER A 187 13.81 -9.93 -6.87
N PRO A 188 12.72 -10.32 -7.56
CA PRO A 188 12.77 -11.41 -8.51
C PRO A 188 13.69 -11.06 -9.68
N GLU A 189 14.36 -12.06 -10.25
CA GLU A 189 15.21 -11.85 -11.42
C GLU A 189 14.43 -11.15 -12.55
N LEU A 190 15.07 -10.15 -13.19
CA LEU A 190 14.44 -9.44 -14.31
C LEU A 190 14.04 -10.39 -15.42
N GLY A 191 14.88 -11.39 -15.70
CA GLY A 191 14.63 -12.41 -16.72
C GLY A 191 14.47 -11.82 -18.13
N ASP A 192 13.75 -12.56 -18.99
CA ASP A 192 13.42 -12.10 -20.34
C ASP A 192 12.32 -11.02 -20.29
N ILE A 193 12.65 -9.82 -20.75
CA ILE A 193 11.73 -8.67 -20.77
C ILE A 193 10.71 -8.72 -21.92
N ASP A 194 10.93 -9.61 -22.90
CA ASP A 194 10.02 -9.87 -24.01
C ASP A 194 9.06 -11.03 -23.73
N ARG A 195 9.24 -11.74 -22.61
CA ARG A 195 8.32 -12.83 -22.26
C ARG A 195 6.94 -12.28 -21.91
N PRO A 196 5.85 -12.96 -22.34
CA PRO A 196 4.51 -12.63 -21.88
C PRO A 196 4.40 -12.68 -20.35
N LEU A 197 3.69 -11.71 -19.78
CA LEU A 197 3.36 -11.63 -18.36
C LEU A 197 1.96 -12.20 -18.11
N ASP A 198 1.79 -12.96 -17.03
CA ASP A 198 0.48 -13.42 -16.54
C ASP A 198 -0.19 -12.32 -15.69
N ILE A 199 -0.62 -11.24 -16.35
CA ILE A 199 -1.33 -10.13 -15.70
C ILE A 199 -2.82 -10.32 -15.88
N ARG A 200 -3.46 -10.82 -14.81
CA ARG A 200 -4.90 -11.12 -14.80
C ARG A 200 -5.66 -10.12 -13.96
N ALA A 201 -6.84 -9.72 -14.44
CA ALA A 201 -7.70 -8.76 -13.76
C ALA A 201 -8.11 -9.22 -12.35
N ASP A 202 -8.42 -10.51 -12.16
CA ASP A 202 -8.80 -11.07 -10.86
C ASP A 202 -7.67 -10.98 -9.81
N VAL A 203 -6.42 -11.16 -10.25
CA VAL A 203 -5.23 -10.99 -9.40
C VAL A 203 -4.94 -9.51 -9.13
N GLY A 204 -5.07 -8.64 -10.14
CA GLY A 204 -4.91 -7.20 -9.95
C GLY A 204 -5.93 -6.60 -8.99
N GLU A 205 -7.20 -6.99 -9.12
CA GLU A 205 -8.29 -6.62 -8.19
C GLU A 205 -8.01 -7.13 -6.77
N PHE A 206 -7.51 -8.37 -6.64
CA PHE A 206 -7.10 -8.93 -5.37
C PHE A 206 -5.97 -8.10 -4.72
N LEU A 207 -4.92 -7.78 -5.49
CA LEU A 207 -3.78 -6.99 -5.00
C LEU A 207 -4.21 -5.58 -4.58
N GLY A 208 -5.08 -4.93 -5.34
CA GLY A 208 -5.65 -3.64 -4.96
C GLY A 208 -6.43 -3.70 -3.64
N ALA A 209 -7.22 -4.75 -3.43
CA ALA A 209 -7.92 -4.97 -2.16
C ALA A 209 -6.94 -5.25 -1.01
N TRP A 210 -5.93 -6.09 -1.24
CA TRP A 210 -4.90 -6.43 -0.25
C TRP A 210 -4.10 -5.20 0.18
N PHE A 211 -3.59 -4.43 -0.78
CA PHE A 211 -2.79 -3.23 -0.48
C PHE A 211 -3.63 -2.08 0.11
N GLY A 212 -4.92 -1.99 -0.23
CA GLY A 212 -5.84 -1.06 0.40
C GLY A 212 -6.07 -1.37 1.88
N LEU A 213 -6.33 -2.65 2.21
CA LEU A 213 -6.42 -3.11 3.60
C LEU A 213 -5.11 -2.86 4.35
N ALA A 214 -3.98 -3.25 3.75
CA ALA A 214 -2.65 -3.10 4.32
C ALA A 214 -2.36 -1.65 4.69
N THR A 215 -2.56 -0.73 3.75
CA THR A 215 -2.30 0.70 3.97
C THR A 215 -3.21 1.26 5.05
N ALA A 216 -4.50 0.90 5.07
CA ALA A 216 -5.41 1.33 6.12
C ALA A 216 -4.98 0.85 7.51
N ALA A 217 -4.59 -0.42 7.65
CA ALA A 217 -4.19 -1.00 8.94
C ALA A 217 -2.82 -0.48 9.42
N LEU A 218 -1.87 -0.26 8.50
CA LEU A 218 -0.56 0.29 8.84
C LEU A 218 -0.65 1.78 9.22
N GLU A 219 -1.50 2.57 8.56
CA GLU A 219 -1.74 3.97 8.98
C GLU A 219 -2.43 4.02 10.36
N GLU A 220 -3.34 3.09 10.66
CA GLU A 220 -3.92 2.97 12.02
C GLU A 220 -2.86 2.67 13.08
N LEU A 221 -1.93 1.73 12.81
CA LEU A 221 -0.81 1.47 13.72
C LEU A 221 0.07 2.72 13.85
N ARG A 222 0.50 3.31 12.73
CA ARG A 222 1.39 4.48 12.68
C ARG A 222 0.88 5.67 13.49
N PHE A 223 -0.44 5.91 13.49
CA PHE A 223 -1.05 7.02 14.21
C PHE A 223 -1.64 6.63 15.57
N THR A 224 -1.38 5.40 16.05
CA THR A 224 -1.69 5.00 17.42
C THR A 224 -0.74 5.73 18.40
N PRO A 225 -1.25 6.45 19.43
CA PRO A 225 -0.44 7.34 20.27
C PRO A 225 0.77 6.69 20.97
N GLU A 226 0.70 5.41 21.28
CA GLU A 226 1.75 4.65 21.95
C GLU A 226 2.89 4.21 21.00
N VAL A 227 2.72 4.41 19.69
CA VAL A 227 3.69 3.98 18.69
C VAL A 227 4.85 4.97 18.58
N ILE A 228 6.06 4.47 18.82
CA ILE A 228 7.30 5.25 18.89
C ILE A 228 7.98 5.23 17.52
N ASP A 229 8.38 6.41 17.05
CA ASP A 229 9.14 6.61 15.80
C ASP A 229 8.64 5.79 14.59
N PRO A 230 7.34 5.83 14.27
CA PRO A 230 6.83 5.09 13.12
C PRO A 230 7.24 5.75 11.80
N GLU A 231 7.76 4.94 10.88
CA GLU A 231 8.04 5.35 9.51
C GLU A 231 6.74 5.54 8.70
N ARG A 232 6.84 6.21 7.54
CA ARG A 232 5.71 6.34 6.61
C ARG A 232 5.38 5.00 5.97
N VAL A 233 4.08 4.73 5.80
CA VAL A 233 3.64 3.56 5.01
C VAL A 233 4.20 3.66 3.60
N GLN A 234 4.85 2.59 3.17
CA GLN A 234 5.41 2.47 1.83
C GLN A 234 5.25 1.04 1.32
N LEU A 235 4.91 0.91 0.05
CA LEU A 235 5.08 -0.35 -0.66
C LEU A 235 6.53 -0.46 -1.15
N TRP A 236 7.27 -1.44 -0.65
CA TRP A 236 8.64 -1.71 -1.05
C TRP A 236 8.63 -2.57 -2.30
N PRO A 237 9.13 -2.09 -3.46
CA PRO A 237 8.95 -2.82 -4.71
C PRO A 237 9.76 -4.11 -4.77
N GLY A 238 10.87 -4.23 -4.03
CA GLY A 238 11.69 -5.44 -4.04
C GLY A 238 11.18 -6.58 -3.17
N HIS A 239 10.46 -6.24 -2.09
CA HIS A 239 9.68 -7.19 -1.27
C HIS A 239 8.24 -7.37 -1.80
N PHE A 240 7.77 -6.40 -2.58
CA PHE A 240 6.41 -6.21 -3.08
C PHE A 240 5.33 -6.12 -2.00
N ASP A 241 5.66 -5.53 -0.85
CA ASP A 241 4.77 -5.43 0.31
C ASP A 241 4.64 -3.99 0.85
N PRO A 242 3.46 -3.59 1.34
CA PRO A 242 3.33 -2.40 2.18
C PRO A 242 3.86 -2.68 3.58
N ALA A 243 4.72 -1.79 4.09
CA ALA A 243 5.29 -1.91 5.43
C ALA A 243 5.59 -0.55 6.09
N ILE A 244 5.78 -0.59 7.42
CA ILE A 244 6.44 0.44 8.23
C ILE A 244 7.44 -0.22 9.17
N ALA A 245 8.49 0.49 9.57
CA ALA A 245 9.21 0.17 10.80
C ALA A 245 8.76 1.11 11.92
N ALA A 246 8.66 0.57 13.13
CA ALA A 246 8.30 1.33 14.32
C ALA A 246 8.90 0.69 15.57
N GLY A 247 9.07 1.51 16.61
CA GLY A 247 9.66 1.11 17.89
C GLY A 247 11.07 1.66 18.12
N ASP A 248 11.55 1.48 19.34
CA ASP A 248 12.83 2.01 19.82
C ASP A 248 14.00 1.14 19.35
N ALA A 249 14.74 1.63 18.35
CA ALA A 249 15.92 0.97 17.82
C ALA A 249 17.05 0.85 18.86
N GLU A 250 17.20 1.84 19.75
CA GLU A 250 18.30 1.87 20.73
C GLU A 250 18.14 0.80 21.80
N SER A 251 16.90 0.49 22.16
CA SER A 251 16.56 -0.57 23.12
C SER A 251 16.38 -1.95 22.48
N GLY A 252 16.56 -2.09 21.16
CA GLY A 252 16.31 -3.35 20.44
C GLY A 252 14.83 -3.70 20.29
N HIS A 253 13.93 -2.76 20.61
CA HIS A 253 12.48 -2.92 20.59
C HIS A 253 11.88 -2.28 19.33
N ARG A 254 12.52 -2.54 18.18
CA ARG A 254 12.05 -2.11 16.86
C ARG A 254 11.69 -3.32 16.01
N ALA A 255 10.66 -3.16 15.19
CA ALA A 255 10.23 -4.19 14.26
C ALA A 255 9.72 -3.57 12.96
N THR A 256 9.72 -4.38 11.91
CA THR A 256 9.01 -4.10 10.66
C THR A 256 7.63 -4.74 10.72
N TYR A 257 6.61 -3.98 10.35
CA TYR A 257 5.21 -4.38 10.30
C TYR A 257 4.75 -4.28 8.85
N GLY A 258 4.23 -5.35 8.28
CA GLY A 258 3.89 -5.32 6.85
C GLY A 258 2.90 -6.38 6.40
N PHE A 259 2.57 -6.31 5.11
CA PHE A 259 1.55 -7.12 4.46
C PHE A 259 2.12 -7.70 3.18
N SER A 260 2.72 -8.88 3.28
CA SER A 260 3.23 -9.59 2.10
C SER A 260 2.06 -10.13 1.28
N PRO A 261 2.02 -9.89 -0.05
CA PRO A 261 1.07 -10.54 -0.92
C PRO A 261 1.37 -12.04 -1.11
N GLY A 262 2.41 -12.57 -0.49
CA GLY A 262 2.95 -13.91 -0.72
C GLY A 262 4.36 -13.83 -1.29
N ASP A 263 5.16 -14.85 -1.04
CA ASP A 263 6.56 -14.93 -1.46
C ASP A 263 6.98 -16.39 -1.67
N HIS A 264 8.29 -16.65 -1.67
CA HIS A 264 8.85 -17.99 -1.89
C HIS A 264 8.65 -18.94 -0.70
N ALA A 265 8.42 -18.42 0.50
CA ALA A 265 8.12 -19.19 1.71
C ALA A 265 6.60 -19.35 1.90
N HIS A 266 5.80 -18.39 1.44
CA HIS A 266 4.36 -18.31 1.63
C HIS A 266 3.61 -18.14 0.32
N ASP A 267 2.94 -19.20 -0.14
CA ASP A 267 2.09 -19.16 -1.35
C ASP A 267 0.85 -18.25 -1.20
N GLU A 268 0.38 -18.01 0.02
CA GLU A 268 -0.74 -17.09 0.29
C GLU A 268 -0.26 -15.79 0.97
N PRO A 269 -0.99 -14.68 0.82
CA PRO A 269 -0.68 -13.44 1.53
C PRO A 269 -0.66 -13.61 3.05
N TYR A 270 0.07 -12.73 3.73
CA TYR A 270 0.11 -12.73 5.19
C TYR A 270 0.49 -11.35 5.73
N ILE A 271 0.02 -11.06 6.93
CA ILE A 271 0.45 -9.90 7.72
C ILE A 271 1.62 -10.37 8.57
N TYR A 272 2.65 -9.54 8.75
CA TYR A 272 3.80 -9.92 9.57
C TYR A 272 4.23 -8.85 10.56
N VAL A 273 4.92 -9.32 11.60
CA VAL A 273 5.74 -8.52 12.51
C VAL A 273 7.12 -9.15 12.55
N ALA A 274 8.11 -8.48 11.97
CA ALA A 274 9.49 -8.94 11.90
C ALA A 274 10.36 -8.14 12.89
N ALA A 275 10.71 -8.77 14.00
CA ALA A 275 11.48 -8.17 15.08
C ALA A 275 12.95 -7.99 14.68
N TRP A 276 13.51 -6.81 14.95
CA TRP A 276 14.94 -6.55 14.70
C TRP A 276 15.83 -7.10 15.82
N GLY A 277 15.29 -7.24 17.03
CA GLY A 277 15.92 -7.87 18.18
C GLY A 277 15.35 -9.26 18.49
N ASP A 278 15.87 -9.91 19.53
CA ASP A 278 15.42 -11.24 19.95
C ASP A 278 13.94 -11.24 20.37
N VAL A 279 13.25 -12.36 20.13
CA VAL A 279 11.87 -12.60 20.58
C VAL A 279 11.80 -13.80 21.51
N ASP A 280 10.85 -13.79 22.44
CA ASP A 280 10.59 -14.93 23.32
C ASP A 280 9.87 -16.04 22.55
N ARG A 281 10.64 -17.00 22.01
CA ARG A 281 10.11 -18.15 21.26
C ARG A 281 9.24 -19.10 22.08
N SER A 282 9.07 -18.88 23.38
CA SER A 282 8.06 -19.59 24.18
C SER A 282 6.66 -18.97 24.10
N ASP A 283 6.54 -17.71 23.66
CA ASP A 283 5.26 -17.06 23.35
C ASP A 283 4.77 -17.55 21.96
N PRO A 284 3.60 -18.21 21.88
CA PRO A 284 3.07 -18.75 20.63
C PRO A 284 2.75 -17.67 19.58
N PHE A 285 2.74 -16.38 19.94
CA PHE A 285 2.63 -15.30 18.98
C PHE A 285 3.78 -15.33 17.95
N TRP A 286 5.02 -15.61 18.38
CA TRP A 286 6.22 -15.64 17.53
C TRP A 286 6.34 -16.94 16.73
N ASN A 287 5.37 -17.14 15.84
CA ASN A 287 5.09 -18.38 15.13
C ASN A 287 5.90 -18.60 13.83
N GLU A 288 6.76 -17.67 13.43
CA GLU A 288 7.50 -17.77 12.17
C GLU A 288 8.86 -18.45 12.31
N GLU A 289 9.17 -19.36 11.38
CA GLU A 289 10.45 -20.08 11.33
C GLU A 289 11.41 -19.49 10.29
N ASP A 290 10.89 -18.93 9.19
CA ASP A 290 11.70 -18.37 8.10
C ASP A 290 12.27 -16.99 8.43
N PHE A 291 11.66 -16.26 9.37
CA PHE A 291 12.18 -15.00 9.88
C PHE A 291 11.95 -14.83 11.38
N ASN A 292 12.63 -13.84 11.95
CA ASN A 292 12.54 -13.53 13.36
C ASN A 292 11.26 -12.73 13.67
N GLY A 293 10.12 -13.41 13.76
CA GLY A 293 8.85 -12.71 13.86
C GLY A 293 7.62 -13.58 14.00
N ALA A 294 6.50 -12.99 13.58
CA ALA A 294 5.18 -13.59 13.59
C ALA A 294 4.45 -13.29 12.28
N SER A 295 3.51 -14.15 11.90
CA SER A 295 2.58 -13.90 10.80
C SER A 295 1.12 -14.24 11.14
N LEU A 296 0.23 -13.55 10.45
CA LEU A 296 -1.19 -13.87 10.34
C LEU A 296 -1.51 -14.18 8.87
N SER A 297 -1.77 -15.45 8.59
CA SER A 297 -2.04 -15.94 7.24
C SER A 297 -3.36 -15.42 6.67
N TYR A 298 -3.43 -15.32 5.33
CA TYR A 298 -4.65 -14.93 4.62
C TYR A 298 -5.85 -15.81 4.98
N SER A 299 -5.63 -17.12 5.06
CA SER A 299 -6.66 -18.09 5.43
C SER A 299 -7.24 -17.84 6.82
N THR A 300 -6.40 -17.55 7.82
CA THR A 300 -6.83 -17.19 9.18
C THR A 300 -7.59 -15.86 9.17
N LEU A 301 -7.07 -14.85 8.47
CA LEU A 301 -7.72 -13.54 8.35
C LEU A 301 -9.11 -13.64 7.69
N ARG A 302 -9.27 -14.52 6.70
CA ARG A 302 -10.55 -14.77 6.00
C ARG A 302 -11.58 -15.51 6.83
N ALA A 303 -11.15 -16.22 7.89
CA ALA A 303 -12.04 -16.97 8.75
C ALA A 303 -12.86 -16.08 9.71
N VAL A 304 -12.46 -14.81 9.88
CA VAL A 304 -13.19 -13.83 10.70
C VAL A 304 -14.04 -12.89 9.84
N GLU A 305 -15.00 -12.20 10.47
CA GLU A 305 -15.92 -11.31 9.77
C GLU A 305 -15.27 -9.95 9.44
N ASP A 306 -14.60 -9.35 10.43
CA ASP A 306 -13.96 -8.04 10.32
C ASP A 306 -12.44 -8.20 10.12
N HIS A 307 -12.02 -8.22 8.86
CA HIS A 307 -10.61 -8.40 8.51
C HIS A 307 -9.76 -7.17 8.88
N TYR A 308 -10.31 -5.95 8.78
CA TYR A 308 -9.57 -4.74 9.14
C TYR A 308 -9.24 -4.74 10.62
N ARG A 309 -10.23 -5.03 11.46
CA ARG A 309 -10.00 -5.11 12.91
C ARG A 309 -9.02 -6.20 13.27
N ALA A 310 -9.15 -7.40 12.70
CA ALA A 310 -8.22 -8.50 12.97
C ALA A 310 -6.78 -8.17 12.55
N ALA A 311 -6.60 -7.47 11.42
CA ALA A 311 -5.30 -6.98 10.98
C ALA A 311 -4.69 -5.98 11.97
N VAL A 312 -5.47 -4.95 12.36
CA VAL A 312 -5.03 -3.94 13.34
C VAL A 312 -4.71 -4.57 14.69
N ASP A 313 -5.54 -5.50 15.15
CA ASP A 313 -5.34 -6.19 16.43
C ASP A 313 -4.05 -7.01 16.41
N PHE A 314 -3.76 -7.76 15.33
CA PHE A 314 -2.49 -8.49 15.17
C PHE A 314 -1.26 -7.58 15.21
N LEU A 315 -1.30 -6.46 14.47
CA LEU A 315 -0.22 -5.48 14.42
C LEU A 315 0.05 -4.86 15.80
N ARG A 316 -1.01 -4.47 16.52
CA ARG A 316 -0.92 -3.90 17.87
C ARG A 316 -0.42 -4.92 18.89
N ASP A 317 -0.87 -6.18 18.79
CA ASP A 317 -0.45 -7.27 19.67
C ASP A 317 1.05 -7.57 19.53
N GLY A 318 1.57 -7.51 18.30
CA GLY A 318 3.00 -7.58 18.01
C GLY A 318 3.78 -6.37 18.51
N TYR A 319 3.30 -5.15 18.25
CA TYR A 319 3.93 -3.92 18.77
C TYR A 319 4.03 -3.92 20.30
N ALA A 320 2.97 -4.34 20.98
CA ALA A 320 2.94 -4.44 22.44
C ALA A 320 3.86 -5.52 23.02
N ARG A 321 4.27 -6.53 22.23
CA ARG A 321 5.25 -7.56 22.65
C ARG A 321 6.68 -7.14 22.39
N ILE A 322 6.95 -6.46 21.28
CA ILE A 322 8.26 -5.89 20.97
C ILE A 322 8.66 -4.83 21.99
N SER A 323 7.70 -4.05 22.48
CA SER A 323 7.95 -2.93 23.37
C SER A 323 8.11 -3.30 24.85
N ARG A 324 8.25 -4.59 25.20
CA ARG A 324 8.31 -5.09 26.59
C ARG A 324 9.72 -5.40 27.04
#